data_AF-A0A2V6PUI4-F1
#
_entry.id   AF-A0A2V6PUI4-F1
#
_cell.length_a   1.000
_cell.length_b   1.000
_cell.length_c   1.000
_cell.angle_alpha   90.00
_cell.angle_beta   90.00
_cell.angle_gamma   90.00
#
_symmetry.space_group_name_H-M   'P 1'
#
loop_
_entity.id
_entity.type
_entity.pdbx_description
1 polymer ?
#
loop_
_entity_poly.entity_id
_entity_poly.type
_entity_poly.pdbx_seq_one_letter_code
_entity_poly.pdbx_strand_id
1 'polypeptide(L)'
;RLRPIVQASAGAFGNAATRFETYVASTGPYAYGSYPDIDGLIREQAGETDRVKREAMLHRIQQLIHDKVMYAPLIEQAGLAAYGPRVAEPAVGLITNMATSAPYEELRLKGK
;
A
#
# COMPACT_ATOMS: atom_id res chain seq x y z
N ARG A 1 -26.41 2.79 13.72
CA ARG A 1 -26.02 3.47 12.46
C ARG A 1 -24.63 4.05 12.69
N LEU A 2 -23.59 3.43 12.11
CA LEU A 2 -22.21 3.90 12.27
C LEU A 2 -22.05 5.21 11.48
N ARG A 3 -22.10 6.32 12.19
CA ARG A 3 -21.60 7.63 11.75
C ARG A 3 -20.57 7.96 12.83
N PRO A 4 -19.28 8.13 12.51
CA PRO A 4 -18.65 8.44 11.21
C PRO A 4 -17.56 7.41 10.81
N ILE A 5 -17.83 6.50 9.87
CA ILE A 5 -16.79 5.60 9.32
C ILE A 5 -16.58 5.94 7.85
N VAL A 6 -15.33 6.25 7.49
CA VAL A 6 -14.90 6.44 6.11
C VAL A 6 -14.25 5.13 5.63
N GLN A 7 -14.75 4.57 4.54
CA GLN A 7 -14.08 3.45 3.89
C GLN A 7 -12.91 4.00 3.06
N ALA A 8 -11.68 3.67 3.47
CA ALA A 8 -10.47 4.03 2.74
C ALA A 8 -9.91 2.82 1.99
N SER A 9 -9.43 3.04 0.76
CA SER A 9 -8.65 2.07 -0.02
C SER A 9 -7.54 2.82 -0.77
N ALA A 10 -6.43 2.15 -1.03
CA ALA A 10 -5.24 2.72 -1.65
C ALA A 10 -4.72 1.82 -2.77
N GLY A 11 -4.81 2.30 -4.02
CA GLY A 11 -4.25 1.63 -5.21
C GLY A 11 -3.15 2.45 -5.92
N ALA A 12 -2.81 3.63 -5.39
CA ALA A 12 -1.82 4.50 -6.01
C ALA A 12 -0.39 3.94 -5.87
N PHE A 13 0.39 4.11 -6.93
CA PHE A 13 1.84 3.88 -6.89
C PHE A 13 2.51 4.84 -5.91
N GLY A 14 3.57 4.37 -5.24
CA GLY A 14 4.31 5.21 -4.30
C GLY A 14 5.07 4.40 -3.27
N ASN A 15 5.54 5.10 -2.23
CA ASN A 15 6.27 4.54 -1.11
C ASN A 15 5.47 4.72 0.20
N ALA A 16 6.08 4.38 1.34
CA ALA A 16 5.44 4.55 2.64
C ALA A 16 5.05 6.01 2.93
N ALA A 17 5.93 6.97 2.63
CA ALA A 17 5.69 8.39 2.90
C ALA A 17 4.48 8.94 2.13
N THR A 18 4.39 8.66 0.82
CA THR A 18 3.25 9.11 0.00
C THR A 18 1.92 8.50 0.45
N ARG A 19 1.95 7.25 0.95
CA ARG A 19 0.76 6.60 1.53
C ARG A 19 0.38 7.24 2.87
N PHE A 20 1.35 7.51 3.74
CA PHE A 20 1.10 8.18 5.00
C PHE A 20 0.57 9.60 4.82
N GLU A 21 1.13 10.37 3.89
CA GLU A 21 0.63 11.72 3.57
C GLU A 21 -0.83 11.71 3.13
N THR A 22 -1.22 10.71 2.34
CA THR A 22 -2.57 10.65 1.76
C THR A 22 -3.64 10.23 2.78
N TYR A 23 -3.31 9.26 3.64
CA TYR A 23 -4.31 8.57 4.47
C TYR A 23 -4.14 8.78 5.98
N VAL A 24 -2.96 9.15 6.47
CA VAL A 24 -2.63 9.20 7.91
C VAL A 24 -2.33 10.62 8.39
N ALA A 25 -1.54 11.38 7.63
CA ALA A 25 -1.12 12.72 8.02
C ALA A 25 -2.33 13.65 8.15
N SER A 26 -2.31 14.57 9.11
CA SER A 26 -3.41 15.53 9.34
C SER A 26 -3.79 16.37 8.12
N THR A 27 -2.87 16.57 7.18
CA THR A 27 -3.09 17.30 5.92
C THR A 27 -3.63 16.43 4.79
N GLY A 28 -3.76 15.13 5.01
CA GLY A 28 -4.15 14.16 4.00
C GLY A 28 -5.63 14.25 3.63
N PRO A 29 -5.97 14.13 2.33
CA PRO A 29 -7.36 14.23 1.86
C PRO A 29 -8.28 13.11 2.37
N TYR A 30 -7.71 11.99 2.83
CA TYR A 30 -8.47 10.84 3.36
C TYR A 30 -8.15 10.55 4.84
N ALA A 31 -7.47 11.47 5.53
CA ALA A 31 -7.21 11.33 6.95
C ALA A 31 -8.50 11.54 7.76
N TYR A 32 -8.79 10.61 8.67
CA TYR A 32 -9.92 10.70 9.58
C TYR A 32 -9.43 10.83 11.02
N GLY A 33 -9.34 12.07 11.52
CA GLY A 33 -8.62 12.40 12.75
C GLY A 33 -7.12 12.53 12.51
N SER A 34 -6.38 12.95 13.55
CA SER A 34 -4.93 13.09 13.48
C SER A 34 -4.27 12.97 14.85
N TYR A 35 -2.99 12.67 14.85
CA TYR A 35 -2.18 12.57 16.06
C TYR A 35 -0.83 13.27 15.83
N PRO A 36 -0.49 14.32 16.61
CA PRO A 36 0.72 15.11 16.39
C PRO A 36 2.03 14.31 16.47
N ASP A 37 2.07 13.28 17.31
CA ASP A 37 3.21 12.35 17.43
C ASP A 37 3.44 11.55 16.15
N ILE A 38 2.37 11.16 15.45
CA ILE A 38 2.44 10.47 14.15
C ILE A 38 2.83 11.44 13.03
N ASP A 39 2.26 12.65 12.99
CA ASP A 39 2.58 13.66 11.96
C ASP A 39 4.06 14.09 12.00
N GLY A 40 4.66 14.19 13.19
CA GLY A 40 6.09 14.43 13.35
C GLY A 40 6.92 13.28 12.75
N LEU A 41 6.61 12.05 13.13
CA LEU A 41 7.33 10.86 12.66
C LEU A 41 7.22 10.65 11.15
N ILE A 42 6.07 10.93 10.53
CA ILE A 42 5.90 10.82 9.08
C ILE A 42 6.88 11.76 8.35
N ARG A 43 6.98 13.02 8.81
CA ARG A 43 7.89 14.02 8.22
C ARG A 43 9.35 13.63 8.37
N GLU A 44 9.74 13.16 9.56
CA GLU A 44 11.10 12.68 9.79
C GLU A 44 11.42 11.45 8.93
N GLN A 45 10.52 10.46 8.88
CA GLN A 45 10.71 9.23 8.10
C GLN A 45 10.83 9.53 6.59
N ALA A 46 10.12 10.55 6.08
CA ALA A 46 10.18 10.93 4.68
C ALA A 46 11.53 11.53 4.28
N GLY A 47 12.24 12.18 5.21
CA GLY A 47 13.57 12.75 4.99
C GLY A 47 14.73 11.82 5.35
N GLU A 48 14.47 10.69 6.03
CA GLU A 48 15.51 9.77 6.48
C GLU A 48 16.12 8.96 5.33
N THR A 49 17.45 9.02 5.22
CA THR A 49 18.23 8.39 4.15
C THR A 49 18.85 7.07 4.61
N ASP A 50 19.16 6.93 5.90
CA ASP A 50 19.62 5.68 6.49
C ASP A 50 18.49 4.66 6.47
N ARG A 51 18.74 3.55 5.76
CA ARG A 51 17.74 2.50 5.56
C ARG A 51 17.26 1.87 6.87
N VAL A 52 18.18 1.58 7.79
CA VAL A 52 17.87 0.88 9.04
C VAL A 52 17.04 1.79 9.95
N LYS A 53 17.41 3.07 10.05
CA LYS A 53 16.63 4.06 10.79
C LYS A 53 15.25 4.27 10.18
N ARG A 54 15.17 4.42 8.84
CA ARG A 54 13.90 4.60 8.15
C ARG A 54 12.95 3.42 8.36
N GLU A 55 13.47 2.19 8.35
CA GLU A 55 12.70 0.97 8.62
C GLU A 55 12.18 0.93 10.07
N ALA A 56 13.03 1.23 11.05
CA ALA A 56 12.62 1.31 12.45
C ALA A 56 11.52 2.37 12.68
N MET A 57 11.65 3.54 12.03
CA MET A 57 10.64 4.60 12.08
C MET A 57 9.32 4.18 11.43
N LEU A 58 9.39 3.49 10.27
CA LEU A 58 8.21 2.94 9.61
C LEU A 58 7.43 2.00 10.53
N HIS A 59 8.12 1.06 11.17
CA HIS A 59 7.49 0.14 12.12
C HIS A 59 6.90 0.87 13.32
N ARG A 60 7.58 1.91 13.83
CA ARG A 60 7.04 2.73 14.91
C ARG A 60 5.74 3.44 14.52
N ILE A 61 5.69 4.02 13.31
CA ILE A 61 4.48 4.66 12.78
C ILE A 61 3.36 3.63 12.66
N GLN A 62 3.62 2.46 12.06
CA GLN A 62 2.64 1.38 11.92
C GLN A 62 2.08 0.90 13.27
N GLN A 63 2.95 0.75 14.29
CA GLN A 63 2.53 0.39 15.63
C GLN A 63 1.60 1.45 16.25
N LEU A 64 1.93 2.74 16.11
CA LEU A 64 1.08 3.81 16.63
C LEU A 64 -0.28 3.87 15.94
N ILE A 65 -0.31 3.68 14.61
CA ILE A 65 -1.55 3.58 13.84
C ILE A 65 -2.44 2.45 14.36
N HIS A 66 -1.83 1.28 14.63
CA HIS A 66 -2.51 0.11 15.20
C HIS A 66 -3.03 0.38 16.62
N ASP A 67 -2.17 0.85 17.53
CA ASP A 67 -2.52 1.06 18.94
C ASP A 67 -3.60 2.13 19.14
N LYS A 68 -3.62 3.14 18.25
CA LYS A 68 -4.64 4.19 18.24
C LYS A 68 -5.88 3.84 17.43
N VAL A 69 -5.96 2.61 16.90
CA VAL A 69 -7.11 2.07 16.15
C VAL A 69 -7.53 3.00 15.02
N MET A 70 -6.56 3.55 14.27
CA MET A 70 -6.85 4.48 13.18
C MET A 70 -7.59 3.80 12.02
N TYR A 71 -7.39 2.49 11.83
CA TYR A 71 -8.05 1.71 10.80
C TYR A 71 -8.61 0.41 11.36
N ALA A 72 -9.79 0.03 10.87
CA ALA A 72 -10.31 -1.32 10.98
C ALA A 72 -9.98 -2.07 9.68
N PRO A 73 -9.08 -3.08 9.68
CA PRO A 73 -8.81 -3.87 8.48
C PRO A 73 -10.05 -4.72 8.16
N LEU A 74 -10.68 -4.46 7.00
CA LEU A 74 -11.92 -5.14 6.58
C LEU A 74 -11.69 -6.19 5.48
N ILE A 75 -10.81 -5.89 4.53
CA ILE A 75 -10.60 -6.71 3.34
C ILE A 75 -9.10 -6.76 3.07
N GLU A 76 -8.61 -7.98 2.84
CA GLU A 76 -7.32 -8.22 2.20
C GLU A 76 -7.58 -8.57 0.73
N GLN A 77 -7.12 -7.72 -0.19
CA GLN A 77 -7.41 -7.90 -1.61
C GLN A 77 -6.54 -9.02 -2.20
N ALA A 78 -7.18 -10.13 -2.57
CA ALA A 78 -6.51 -11.20 -3.31
C ALA A 78 -6.32 -10.80 -4.79
N GLY A 79 -5.09 -10.95 -5.31
CA GLY A 79 -4.82 -10.85 -6.74
C GLY A 79 -5.33 -12.10 -7.45
N LEU A 80 -6.52 -12.02 -8.06
CA LEU A 80 -7.08 -13.10 -8.87
C LEU A 80 -6.79 -12.83 -10.34
N ALA A 81 -6.17 -13.79 -11.02
CA ALA A 81 -5.89 -13.71 -12.44
C ALA A 81 -6.45 -14.91 -13.20
N ALA A 82 -6.98 -14.65 -14.39
CA ALA A 82 -7.41 -15.65 -15.34
C ALA A 82 -6.81 -15.35 -16.71
N TYR A 83 -6.47 -16.38 -17.47
CA TYR A 83 -5.92 -16.25 -18.82
C TYR A 83 -6.55 -17.27 -19.77
N GLY A 84 -6.58 -16.93 -21.05
CA GLY A 84 -7.24 -17.73 -22.08
C GLY A 84 -6.46 -19.00 -22.47
N PRO A 85 -7.12 -19.98 -23.10
CA PRO A 85 -6.52 -21.27 -23.45
C PRO A 85 -5.35 -21.18 -24.44
N ARG A 86 -5.18 -20.04 -25.12
CA ARG A 86 -4.09 -19.77 -26.07
C ARG A 86 -2.83 -19.21 -25.41
N VAL A 87 -2.90 -18.81 -24.15
CA VAL A 87 -1.76 -18.25 -23.40
C VAL A 87 -0.90 -19.41 -22.88
N ALA A 88 0.40 -19.33 -23.14
CA ALA A 88 1.41 -20.25 -22.63
C ALA A 88 2.05 -19.71 -21.35
N GLU A 89 2.40 -18.43 -21.34
CA GLU A 89 2.93 -17.71 -20.18
C GLU A 89 2.10 -16.44 -19.98
N PRO A 90 1.30 -16.33 -18.89
CA PRO A 90 0.47 -15.17 -18.62
C PRO A 90 1.22 -14.00 -17.96
N ALA A 91 2.50 -14.14 -17.64
CA ALA A 91 3.31 -13.12 -16.96
C ALA A 91 2.69 -12.59 -15.65
N VAL A 92 1.82 -13.38 -15.02
CA VAL A 92 1.20 -13.05 -13.74
C VAL A 92 2.11 -13.56 -12.63
N GLY A 93 2.47 -12.68 -11.71
CA GLY A 93 3.32 -13.02 -10.56
C GLY A 93 4.82 -13.10 -10.86
N LEU A 94 5.25 -12.75 -12.08
CA LEU A 94 6.68 -12.68 -12.42
C LEU A 94 7.41 -11.52 -11.73
N ILE A 95 6.69 -10.43 -11.41
CA ILE A 95 7.20 -9.33 -10.59
C ILE A 95 6.53 -9.41 -9.21
N THR A 96 7.35 -9.52 -8.17
CA THR A 96 6.88 -9.56 -6.78
C THR A 96 6.03 -8.34 -6.46
N ASN A 97 4.87 -8.56 -5.83
CA ASN A 97 3.88 -7.54 -5.47
C ASN A 97 3.21 -6.80 -6.64
N MET A 98 3.37 -7.25 -7.89
CA MET A 98 2.58 -6.74 -9.01
C MET A 98 1.32 -7.58 -9.23
N ALA A 99 0.15 -6.96 -9.05
CA ALA A 99 -1.14 -7.64 -9.12
C ALA A 99 -1.61 -7.94 -10.56
N THR A 100 -0.90 -7.45 -11.58
CA THR A 100 -1.26 -7.56 -13.00
C THR A 100 -0.20 -8.33 -13.78
N SER A 101 -0.59 -8.81 -14.96
CA SER A 101 0.34 -9.38 -15.94
C SER A 101 1.43 -8.38 -16.31
N ALA A 102 2.68 -8.66 -15.94
CA ALA A 102 3.89 -8.08 -16.54
C ALA A 102 5.18 -8.75 -15.98
N PRO A 103 6.34 -8.58 -16.63
CA PRO A 103 6.59 -7.75 -17.82
C PRO A 103 5.89 -8.30 -19.07
N TYR A 104 5.42 -7.40 -19.95
CA TYR A 104 4.68 -7.81 -21.15
C TYR A 104 5.55 -8.58 -22.14
N GLU A 105 6.86 -8.39 -22.06
CA GLU A 105 7.90 -9.07 -22.84
C GLU A 105 7.95 -10.58 -22.55
N GLU A 106 7.52 -11.00 -21.36
CA GLU A 106 7.48 -12.42 -20.98
C GLU A 106 6.14 -13.09 -21.32
N LEU A 107 5.14 -12.34 -21.80
CA LEU A 107 3.87 -12.93 -22.26
C LEU A 107 4.11 -13.78 -23.50
N ARG A 108 3.61 -15.03 -23.46
CA ARG A 108 3.76 -15.96 -24.59
C ARG A 108 2.43 -16.59 -24.95
N LEU A 109 2.20 -16.75 -26.24
CA LEU A 109 1.14 -17.59 -26.78
C LEU A 109 1.68 -19.00 -27.02
N LYS A 110 0.79 -19.99 -26.96
CA LYS A 110 1.11 -21.34 -27.42
C LYS A 110 1.46 -21.29 -28.91
N GLY A 111 2.45 -22.10 -29.31
CA GLY A 111 2.74 -22.35 -30.72
C GLY A 111 1.52 -22.94 -31.44
N LYS A 112 1.53 -22.87 -32.78
CA LYS A 112 0.60 -23.69 -33.56
C LYS A 112 0.93 -25.16 -33.38
#